data_AF-A0A811PBF5-F1
#
_entry.id   AF-A0A811PBF5-F1
#
_cell.length_a   1.000
_cell.length_b   1.000
_cell.length_c   1.000
_cell.angle_alpha   90.00
_cell.angle_beta   90.00
_cell.angle_gamma   90.00
#
_symmetry.space_group_name_H-M   'P 1'
#
loop_
_entity.id
_entity.type
_entity.pdbx_description
1 polymer ?
#
loop_
_entity_poly.entity_id
_entity_poly.type
_entity_poly.pdbx_seq_one_letter_code
_entity_poly.pdbx_strand_id
1 'polypeptide(L)'
;MEVHMDGQLLWGYLTGERICPPHPLLPMPPTYPPDADDDAKNALLEAFVIEMESYQSDLGVYETWLREENPAKAILLASMEVDLSLSLSGLATSHLMWDHLRRSYEIRNEAMYLAVVEEAQSLR
;
A
#
# COMPACT_ATOMS: atom_id res chain seq x y z
N MET A 1 22.40 1.29 -15.70
CA MET A 1 21.75 2.16 -14.70
C MET A 1 21.37 1.25 -13.55
N GLU A 2 22.17 1.24 -12.49
CA GLU A 2 21.97 0.38 -11.31
C GLU A 2 21.04 1.13 -10.36
N VAL A 3 19.76 0.77 -10.34
CA VAL A 3 18.79 1.39 -9.46
C VAL A 3 18.95 0.76 -8.08
N HIS A 4 19.64 1.47 -7.18
CA HIS A 4 19.82 1.01 -5.81
C HIS A 4 18.47 1.10 -5.06
N MET A 5 17.88 -0.05 -4.73
CA MET A 5 16.54 -0.16 -4.11
C MET A 5 16.43 0.60 -2.78
N ASP A 6 17.52 0.66 -2.01
CA ASP A 6 17.60 1.44 -0.76
C ASP A 6 17.68 2.95 -1.00
N GLY A 7 18.25 3.39 -2.13
CA GLY A 7 18.42 4.80 -2.44
C GLY A 7 17.11 5.51 -2.79
N GLN A 8 16.08 4.75 -3.17
CA GLN A 8 14.75 5.27 -3.50
C GLN A 8 13.71 5.01 -2.40
N LEU A 9 14.11 4.50 -1.22
CA LEU A 9 13.20 4.08 -0.14
C LEU A 9 12.14 3.05 -0.57
N LEU A 10 12.34 2.43 -1.74
CA LEU A 10 11.41 1.51 -2.40
C LEU A 10 11.23 0.22 -1.59
N TRP A 11 12.30 -0.19 -0.93
CA TRP A 11 12.33 -1.42 -0.15
C TRP A 11 11.30 -1.42 0.97
N GLY A 12 11.12 -0.28 1.67
CA GLY A 12 10.14 -0.18 2.75
C GLY A 12 8.69 -0.35 2.29
N TYR A 13 8.37 0.01 1.05
CA TYR A 13 7.06 -0.22 0.45
C TYR A 13 6.83 -1.70 0.11
N LEU A 14 7.87 -2.39 -0.40
CA LEU A 14 7.80 -3.82 -0.70
C LEU A 14 7.72 -4.68 0.57
N THR A 15 8.56 -4.40 1.56
CA THR A 15 8.60 -5.19 2.82
C THR A 15 7.41 -4.93 3.73
N GLY A 16 6.68 -3.82 3.52
CA GLY A 16 5.57 -3.40 4.36
C GLY A 16 5.99 -2.58 5.59
N GLU A 17 7.26 -2.17 5.68
CA GLU A 17 7.72 -1.21 6.68
C GLU A 17 7.01 0.14 6.55
N ARG A 18 6.67 0.53 5.31
CA ARG A 18 5.85 1.72 5.00
C ARG A 18 4.37 1.32 4.92
N ILE A 19 3.72 1.27 6.08
CA ILE A 19 2.29 0.94 6.18
C ILE A 19 1.46 1.97 5.39
N CYS A 20 0.51 1.49 4.59
CA CYS A 20 -0.47 2.34 3.92
C CYS A 20 -1.32 3.07 4.98
N PRO A 21 -1.30 4.41 5.03
CA PRO A 21 -2.16 5.15 5.93
C PRO A 21 -3.63 4.94 5.54
N PRO A 22 -4.57 5.00 6.50
CA PRO A 22 -5.99 4.95 6.18
C PRO A 22 -6.38 6.11 5.27
N HIS A 23 -7.28 5.86 4.32
CA HIS A 23 -7.83 6.94 3.50
C HIS A 23 -8.68 7.86 4.40
N PRO A 24 -8.35 9.15 4.51
CA PRO A 24 -9.09 10.05 5.38
C PRO A 24 -10.50 10.26 4.85
N LEU A 25 -11.45 10.36 5.77
CA LEU A 25 -12.85 10.60 5.44
C LEU A 25 -13.13 12.10 5.52
N LEU A 26 -13.78 12.63 4.48
CA LEU A 26 -14.16 14.03 4.44
C LEU A 26 -15.13 14.35 5.59
N PRO A 27 -14.82 15.32 6.47
CA PRO A 27 -15.72 15.75 7.52
C PRO A 27 -17.06 16.23 6.97
N MET A 28 -18.14 15.89 7.67
CA MET A 28 -19.48 16.33 7.29
C MET A 28 -19.74 17.76 7.81
N PRO A 29 -20.35 18.64 7.00
CA PRO A 29 -20.72 19.97 7.47
C PRO A 29 -21.59 19.92 8.74
N PRO A 30 -21.40 20.87 9.67
CA PRO A 30 -22.16 20.89 10.91
C PRO A 30 -23.65 21.11 10.64
N THR A 31 -24.48 20.40 11.39
CA THR A 31 -25.93 20.60 11.39
C THR A 31 -26.30 21.46 12.59
N TYR A 32 -26.99 22.57 12.35
CA TYR A 32 -27.38 23.50 13.40
C TYR A 32 -28.74 23.13 14.01
N PRO A 33 -28.86 23.06 15.34
CA PRO A 33 -30.15 23.01 16.00
C PRO A 33 -31.02 24.25 15.67
N PRO A 34 -32.36 24.11 15.61
CA PRO A 34 -33.26 25.22 15.28
C PRO A 34 -33.20 26.39 16.27
N ASP A 35 -32.86 26.10 17.52
CA ASP A 35 -32.79 26.99 18.67
C ASP A 35 -31.36 27.37 19.05
N ALA A 36 -30.36 26.97 18.26
CA ALA A 36 -28.97 27.32 18.53
C ALA A 36 -28.74 28.83 18.43
N ASP A 37 -28.18 29.39 19.50
CA ASP A 37 -27.63 30.74 19.49
C ASP A 37 -26.33 30.82 18.68
N ASP A 38 -25.85 32.04 18.47
CA ASP A 38 -24.69 32.27 17.63
C ASP A 38 -23.39 31.71 18.24
N ASP A 39 -23.30 31.66 19.57
CA ASP A 39 -22.15 31.06 20.27
C ASP A 39 -22.10 29.54 20.03
N ALA A 40 -23.24 28.86 20.12
CA ALA A 40 -23.36 27.42 19.83
C ALA A 40 -23.07 27.11 18.36
N LYS A 41 -23.53 27.95 17.42
CA LYS A 41 -23.20 27.81 15.99
C LYS A 41 -21.72 28.01 15.74
N ASN A 42 -21.11 29.02 16.36
CA ASN A 42 -19.69 29.29 16.21
C ASN A 42 -18.84 28.16 16.78
N ALA A 43 -19.21 27.58 17.92
CA ALA A 43 -18.53 26.41 18.48
C ALA A 43 -18.59 25.18 17.54
N LEU A 44 -19.74 24.93 16.90
CA LEU A 44 -19.87 23.84 15.90
C LEU A 44 -19.01 24.10 14.65
N LEU A 45 -18.93 25.36 14.20
CA LEU A 45 -18.07 25.76 13.09
C LEU A 45 -16.58 25.61 13.45
N GLU A 46 -16.17 26.04 14.63
CA GLU A 46 -14.79 25.90 15.11
C GLU A 46 -14.39 24.42 15.20
N ALA A 47 -15.26 23.57 15.74
CA ALA A 47 -15.04 22.12 15.77
C ALA A 47 -14.88 21.53 14.35
N PHE A 48 -15.75 21.94 13.41
CA PHE A 48 -15.65 21.52 12.02
C PHE A 48 -14.36 21.99 11.34
N VAL A 49 -13.91 23.22 11.61
CA VAL A 49 -12.63 23.74 11.09
C VAL A 49 -11.46 22.90 11.60
N ILE A 50 -11.44 22.56 12.89
CA ILE A 50 -10.41 21.68 13.48
C ILE A 50 -10.43 20.30 12.82
N GLU A 51 -11.61 19.70 12.61
CA GLU A 51 -11.73 18.42 11.90
C GLU A 51 -11.24 18.53 10.44
N MET A 52 -11.54 19.63 9.75
CA MET A 52 -11.07 19.90 8.40
C MET A 52 -9.56 20.05 8.31
N GLU A 53 -8.93 20.71 9.29
CA GLU A 53 -7.47 20.82 9.39
C GLU A 53 -6.83 19.44 9.59
N SER A 54 -7.40 18.60 10.46
CA SER A 54 -6.96 17.21 10.64
C SER A 54 -7.09 16.41 9.35
N TYR A 55 -8.25 16.48 8.68
CA TYR A 55 -8.51 15.82 7.41
C TYR A 55 -7.48 16.21 6.34
N GLN A 56 -7.15 17.49 6.21
CA GLN A 56 -6.16 17.97 5.24
C GLN A 56 -4.76 17.46 5.57
N SER A 57 -4.40 17.40 6.85
CA SER A 57 -3.12 16.83 7.28
C SER A 57 -3.03 15.35 6.93
N ASP A 58 -4.05 14.57 7.28
CA ASP A 58 -4.12 13.13 7.00
C ASP A 58 -4.13 12.86 5.49
N LEU A 59 -4.83 13.70 4.71
CA LEU A 59 -4.86 13.62 3.25
C LEU A 59 -3.48 13.86 2.65
N GLY A 60 -2.74 14.85 3.15
CA GLY A 60 -1.38 15.11 2.70
C GLY A 60 -0.42 13.94 2.97
N VAL A 61 -0.59 13.26 4.11
CA VAL A 61 0.16 12.04 4.45
C VAL A 61 -0.22 10.90 3.49
N TYR A 62 -1.51 10.67 3.26
CA TYR A 62 -2.02 9.64 2.37
C TYR A 62 -1.56 9.84 0.91
N GLU A 63 -1.66 11.06 0.38
CA GLU A 63 -1.24 11.40 -0.97
C GLU A 63 0.27 11.30 -1.16
N THR A 64 1.04 11.68 -0.14
CA THR A 64 2.50 11.50 -0.14
C THR A 64 2.88 10.03 -0.20
N TRP A 65 2.25 9.19 0.62
CA TRP A 65 2.45 7.75 0.58
C TRP A 65 2.10 7.18 -0.80
N LEU A 66 0.96 7.57 -1.38
CA LEU A 66 0.53 7.10 -2.71
C LEU A 66 1.51 7.49 -3.82
N ARG A 67 2.04 8.72 -3.77
CA ARG A 67 3.02 9.22 -4.74
C ARG A 67 4.30 8.40 -4.72
N GLU A 68 4.75 7.97 -3.55
CA GLU A 68 5.97 7.19 -3.35
C GLU A 68 5.77 5.69 -3.62
N GLU A 69 4.58 5.17 -3.33
CA GLU A 69 4.19 3.78 -3.61
C GLU A 69 4.09 3.51 -5.13
N ASN A 70 3.60 4.47 -5.92
CA ASN A 70 3.41 4.29 -7.36
C ASN A 70 4.70 3.87 -8.11
N PRO A 71 5.85 4.53 -7.90
CA PRO A 71 7.14 4.07 -8.40
C PRO A 71 7.51 2.66 -7.94
N ALA A 72 7.27 2.32 -6.67
CA ALA A 72 7.57 1.00 -6.12
C ALA A 72 6.80 -0.09 -6.88
N LYS A 73 5.51 0.14 -7.07
CA LYS A 73 4.63 -0.73 -7.85
C LYS A 73 5.07 -0.85 -9.31
N ALA A 74 5.40 0.27 -9.96
CA ALA A 74 5.81 0.29 -11.36
C ALA A 74 7.13 -0.44 -11.60
N ILE A 75 8.14 -0.19 -10.76
CA ILE A 75 9.45 -0.86 -10.85
C ILE A 75 9.28 -2.37 -10.62
N LEU A 76 8.48 -2.77 -9.63
CA LEU A 76 8.21 -4.18 -9.36
C LEU A 76 7.58 -4.86 -10.58
N LEU A 77 6.53 -4.26 -11.17
CA LEU A 77 5.87 -4.81 -12.37
C LEU A 77 6.81 -4.88 -13.58
N ALA A 78 7.59 -3.84 -13.81
CA ALA A 78 8.53 -3.77 -14.93
C ALA A 78 9.71 -4.76 -14.77
N SER A 79 9.98 -5.21 -13.54
CA SER A 79 11.07 -6.14 -13.23
C SER A 79 10.66 -7.62 -13.30
N MET A 80 9.39 -7.93 -13.56
CA MET A 80 8.86 -9.29 -13.58
C MET A 80 8.56 -9.76 -15.00
N GLU A 81 8.61 -11.09 -15.22
CA GLU A 81 8.11 -11.71 -16.44
C GLU A 81 6.63 -11.35 -16.66
N VAL A 82 6.21 -11.27 -17.93
CA VAL A 82 4.86 -10.81 -18.31
C VAL A 82 3.75 -11.64 -17.66
N ASP A 83 3.93 -12.96 -17.58
CA ASP A 83 2.94 -13.85 -16.97
C ASP A 83 2.80 -13.61 -15.46
N LEU A 84 3.89 -13.25 -14.78
CA LEU A 84 3.88 -12.88 -13.37
C LEU A 84 3.32 -11.47 -13.17
N SER A 85 3.65 -10.51 -14.04
CA SER A 85 3.15 -9.14 -13.91
C SER A 85 1.62 -9.08 -14.07
N LEU A 86 1.04 -9.94 -14.90
CA LEU A 86 -0.42 -10.08 -15.03
C LEU A 86 -1.08 -10.52 -13.72
N SER A 87 -0.52 -11.52 -13.01
CA SER A 87 -1.08 -11.98 -11.74
C SER A 87 -0.99 -10.93 -10.62
N LEU A 88 0.00 -10.04 -10.72
CA LEU A 88 0.23 -8.97 -9.74
C LEU A 88 -0.56 -7.69 -10.00
N SER A 89 -0.94 -7.42 -11.25
CA SER A 89 -1.56 -6.16 -11.68
C SER A 89 -2.85 -5.79 -10.92
N GLY A 90 -3.58 -6.80 -10.40
CA GLY A 90 -4.81 -6.61 -9.63
C GLY A 90 -4.62 -6.35 -8.13
N LEU A 91 -3.40 -6.40 -7.61
CA LEU A 91 -3.14 -6.22 -6.18
C LEU A 91 -3.01 -4.72 -5.84
N ALA A 92 -3.55 -4.33 -4.69
CA ALA A 92 -3.68 -2.94 -4.32
C ALA A 92 -2.33 -2.24 -4.13
N THR A 93 -1.41 -2.88 -3.41
CA THR A 93 -0.11 -2.33 -3.02
C THR A 93 1.06 -3.19 -3.48
N SER A 94 2.23 -2.58 -3.65
CA SER A 94 3.51 -3.22 -3.92
C SER A 94 3.87 -4.24 -2.84
N HIS A 95 3.49 -3.99 -1.57
CA HIS A 95 3.61 -4.97 -0.48
C HIS A 95 2.83 -6.26 -0.77
N LEU A 96 1.55 -6.16 -1.15
CA LEU A 96 0.74 -7.34 -1.46
C LEU A 96 1.29 -8.09 -2.68
N MET A 97 1.82 -7.35 -3.66
CA MET A 97 2.46 -7.93 -4.83
C MET A 97 3.74 -8.68 -4.45
N TRP A 98 4.56 -8.08 -3.59
CA TRP A 98 5.79 -8.67 -3.09
C TRP A 98 5.52 -9.93 -2.25
N ASP A 99 4.52 -9.89 -1.38
CA ASP A 99 4.10 -11.04 -0.58
C ASP A 99 3.57 -12.19 -1.45
N HIS A 100 2.76 -11.87 -2.48
CA HIS A 100 2.30 -12.87 -3.46
C HIS A 100 3.47 -13.52 -4.21
N LEU A 101 4.43 -12.71 -4.66
CA LEU A 101 5.65 -13.20 -5.31
C LEU A 101 6.42 -14.14 -4.39
N ARG A 102 6.72 -13.70 -3.16
CA ARG A 102 7.48 -14.49 -2.19
C ARG A 102 6.87 -15.87 -1.98
N ARG A 103 5.57 -15.93 -1.73
CA ARG A 103 4.83 -17.20 -1.57
C ARG A 103 4.90 -18.07 -2.82
N SER A 104 4.76 -17.47 -4.00
CA SER A 104 4.83 -18.20 -5.27
C SER A 104 6.21 -18.81 -5.52
N TYR A 105 7.27 -18.07 -5.18
CA TYR A 105 8.65 -18.56 -5.28
C TYR A 105 8.95 -19.65 -4.26
N GLU A 106 8.48 -19.52 -3.02
CA GLU A 106 8.65 -20.55 -1.98
C GLU A 106 8.04 -21.88 -2.43
N ILE A 107 6.79 -21.87 -2.90
CA ILE A 107 6.09 -23.07 -3.39
C ILE A 107 6.83 -23.70 -4.57
N ARG A 108 7.26 -22.88 -5.54
CA ARG A 108 7.96 -23.39 -6.74
C ARG A 108 9.32 -24.00 -6.38
N ASN A 109 10.03 -23.39 -5.44
CA ASN A 109 11.30 -23.90 -4.98
C ASN A 109 11.13 -25.25 -4.27
N GLU A 110 10.15 -25.37 -3.36
CA GLU A 110 9.83 -26.62 -2.67
C GLU A 110 9.46 -27.74 -3.66
N ALA A 111 8.60 -27.45 -4.64
CA ALA A 111 8.24 -28.40 -5.69
C ALA A 111 9.46 -28.84 -6.54
N MET A 112 10.35 -27.91 -6.87
CA MET A 112 11.59 -28.23 -7.59
C MET A 112 12.51 -29.13 -6.78
N TYR A 113 12.69 -28.85 -5.48
CA TYR A 113 13.47 -29.70 -4.58
C TYR A 113 12.90 -31.12 -4.50
N LEU A 114 11.57 -31.26 -4.36
CA LEU A 114 10.92 -32.57 -4.33
C LEU A 114 11.12 -33.35 -5.63
N ALA A 115 10.93 -32.71 -6.79
CA ALA A 115 11.14 -33.36 -8.08
C ALA A 115 12.57 -33.87 -8.28
N VAL A 116 13.57 -33.09 -7.87
CA VAL A 116 14.99 -33.50 -7.93
C VAL A 116 15.27 -34.69 -7.00
N VAL A 117 14.66 -34.71 -5.81
CA VAL A 117 14.81 -35.83 -4.87
C VAL A 117 14.16 -37.11 -5.41
N GLU A 118 12.96 -37.01 -5.98
CA GLU A 118 12.25 -38.14 -6.59
C GLU A 118 13.03 -38.72 -7.79
N GLU A 119 13.55 -37.85 -8.67
CA GLU A 119 14.39 -38.27 -9.79
C GLU A 119 15.66 -38.98 -9.30
N ALA A 120 16.36 -38.43 -8.31
CA ALA A 120 17.55 -39.04 -7.73
C ALA A 120 17.26 -40.40 -7.07
N GLN A 121 16.07 -40.60 -6.51
CA GLN A 121 15.63 -41.89 -5.97
C GLN A 121 15.27 -42.89 -7.06
N SER A 122 14.66 -42.46 -8.16
CA SER A 122 14.34 -43.32 -9.31
C SER A 122 15.58 -43.84 -10.06
N LEU A 123 16.73 -43.18 -9.88
CA LEU A 123 18.00 -43.56 -10.50
C LEU A 123 18.84 -44.53 -9.64
N ARG A 124 18.36 -44.91 -8.44
CA ARG A 124 18.97 -45.94 -7.58
C ARG A 124 18.34 -47.30 -7.78
#